data_AF-A0AAN5YNZ9-F1
#
_entry.id   AF-A0AAN5YNZ9-F1
#
_cell.length_a   1.000
_cell.length_b   1.000
_cell.length_c   1.000
_cell.angle_alpha   90.00
_cell.angle_beta   90.00
_cell.angle_gamma   90.00
#
_symmetry.space_group_name_H-M   'P 1'
#
loop_
_entity.id
_entity.type
_entity.pdbx_description
1 polymer ?
#
loop_
_entity_poly.entity_id
_entity_poly.type
_entity_poly.pdbx_seq_one_letter_code
_entity_poly.pdbx_strand_id
1 'polypeptide(L)'
;MLFQSLVSQLFFLLLSCSPVFTVPVNVPGGGADLIARAGNNGKGTSKSNPKDATFDVTGWEDIAEEDCYVMLCLKNGERTWQRNPTPGLNKVHYQKSGAAAKPFQKGNVPKRHTGQINPQPGERTETNSAEEFPWESMSQGGSNADLLPATRHEQKLQGAAIRKGFQTSDIDLGEWFKITFTGNLGPICQALHRDPPDESICKKPEVSLFGKKINLNDWVWYMAKVGGSLAYYHAAGSSKDKIGKRMTLIEVPNYNNDGDRFMENRADGFTNGDNPPIVDLHQDFKLDGLVARAEHYTNGKPASLQVFDRDLENMELTEEDLEIIKP
;
A
#
# COMPACT_ATOMS: atom_id res chain seq x y z
N MET A 1 41.28 5.09 -43.05
CA MET A 1 42.12 3.87 -43.00
C MET A 1 41.27 2.80 -42.33
N LEU A 2 40.44 2.04 -43.05
CA LEU A 2 40.77 0.75 -43.70
C LEU A 2 41.49 -0.20 -42.73
N PHE A 3 40.79 -1.20 -42.19
CA PHE A 3 41.29 -2.57 -42.18
C PHE A 3 40.15 -3.59 -42.08
N GLN A 4 40.23 -4.54 -43.00
CA GLN A 4 39.28 -5.55 -43.39
C GLN A 4 39.86 -6.90 -42.94
N SER A 5 38.98 -7.85 -42.60
CA SER A 5 39.09 -9.26 -43.01
C SER A 5 39.88 -10.29 -42.16
N LEU A 6 39.26 -11.49 -42.11
CA LEU A 6 39.82 -12.85 -42.04
C LEU A 6 40.48 -13.33 -40.74
N VAL A 7 39.85 -14.31 -40.07
CA VAL A 7 40.40 -15.69 -39.98
C VAL A 7 39.25 -16.70 -39.99
N SER A 8 39.22 -17.48 -41.06
CA SER A 8 38.41 -18.67 -41.28
C SER A 8 39.03 -19.88 -40.58
N GLN A 9 38.17 -20.82 -40.17
CA GLN A 9 38.42 -22.27 -40.16
C GLN A 9 39.75 -22.79 -39.58
N LEU A 10 39.69 -23.37 -38.38
CA LEU A 10 40.58 -24.47 -38.01
C LEU A 10 39.84 -25.56 -37.23
N PHE A 11 39.78 -26.73 -37.87
CA PHE A 11 39.85 -28.09 -37.32
C PHE A 11 38.67 -28.67 -36.54
N PHE A 12 37.85 -29.40 -37.31
CA PHE A 12 37.44 -30.77 -36.99
C PHE A 12 38.61 -31.62 -36.48
N LEU A 13 38.47 -32.23 -35.29
CA LEU A 13 38.96 -33.56 -34.89
C LEU A 13 39.18 -33.62 -33.37
N LEU A 14 38.17 -34.03 -32.61
CA LEU A 14 38.39 -34.85 -31.42
C LEU A 14 37.25 -35.86 -31.28
N LEU A 15 37.61 -37.08 -31.67
CA LEU A 15 36.86 -38.32 -31.65
C LEU A 15 36.84 -38.88 -30.21
N SER A 16 35.71 -39.47 -29.84
CA SER A 16 35.58 -40.61 -28.89
C SER A 16 36.11 -40.47 -27.46
N CYS A 17 35.18 -40.17 -26.54
CA CYS A 17 35.00 -40.91 -25.29
C CYS A 17 33.51 -40.87 -24.92
N SER A 18 32.77 -41.90 -25.32
CA SER A 18 31.41 -42.14 -24.80
C SER A 18 31.55 -42.84 -23.45
N PRO A 19 31.30 -42.20 -22.31
CA PRO A 19 31.07 -42.95 -21.09
C PRO A 19 29.79 -43.77 -21.27
N VAL A 20 29.93 -45.09 -21.30
CA VAL A 20 28.81 -46.01 -21.10
C VAL A 20 28.37 -45.84 -19.65
N PHE A 21 27.49 -44.88 -19.42
CA PHE A 21 26.71 -44.87 -18.18
C PHE A 21 25.69 -46.00 -18.31
N THR A 22 25.88 -47.04 -17.51
CA THR A 22 24.82 -47.98 -17.17
C THR A 22 23.64 -47.19 -16.65
N VAL A 23 22.60 -47.05 -17.48
CA VAL A 23 21.33 -46.48 -17.08
C VAL A 23 20.74 -47.42 -16.03
N PRO A 24 20.51 -46.97 -14.78
CA PRO A 24 19.77 -47.78 -13.82
C PRO A 24 18.40 -48.08 -14.42
N VAL A 25 18.06 -49.38 -14.50
CA VAL A 25 16.72 -49.82 -14.86
C VAL A 25 15.79 -49.37 -13.75
N ASN A 26 15.13 -48.23 -13.94
CA ASN A 26 14.04 -47.79 -13.08
C ASN A 26 12.91 -48.82 -13.19
N VAL A 27 12.73 -49.57 -12.12
CA VAL A 27 11.52 -50.35 -11.87
C VAL A 27 10.34 -49.36 -11.97
N PRO A 28 9.30 -49.63 -12.78
CA PRO A 28 8.14 -48.75 -12.86
C PRO A 28 7.34 -48.83 -11.56
N GLY A 29 7.73 -48.03 -10.57
CA GLY A 29 6.91 -47.63 -9.43
C GLY A 29 5.86 -46.63 -9.89
N GLY A 30 4.92 -47.10 -10.74
CA GLY A 30 3.83 -46.30 -11.27
C GLY A 30 2.86 -45.89 -10.16
N GLY A 31 2.96 -44.64 -9.70
CA GLY A 31 1.96 -44.03 -8.82
C GLY A 31 2.45 -42.79 -8.07
N ALA A 32 3.68 -42.81 -7.54
CA ALA A 32 4.15 -41.73 -6.67
C ALA A 32 4.80 -40.55 -7.44
N ASP A 33 5.46 -40.81 -8.57
CA ASP A 33 6.24 -39.80 -9.29
C ASP A 33 5.36 -38.86 -10.16
N LEU A 34 4.15 -39.31 -10.53
CA LEU A 34 3.15 -38.46 -11.18
C LEU A 34 2.49 -37.47 -10.20
N ILE A 35 2.43 -37.81 -8.92
CA ILE A 35 1.91 -36.93 -7.86
C ILE A 35 2.96 -35.84 -7.53
N ALA A 36 4.25 -36.15 -7.60
CA ALA A 36 5.32 -35.17 -7.40
C ALA A 36 5.44 -34.14 -8.56
N ARG A 37 5.16 -34.53 -9.81
CA ARG A 37 5.12 -33.59 -10.96
C ARG A 37 3.80 -32.82 -11.10
N ALA A 38 2.71 -33.33 -10.54
CA ALA A 38 1.46 -32.59 -10.41
C ALA A 38 1.50 -31.53 -9.28
N GLY A 39 2.40 -31.68 -8.31
CA GLY A 39 2.41 -30.93 -7.05
C GLY A 39 2.88 -29.46 -7.08
N ASN A 40 3.46 -28.96 -8.18
CA ASN A 40 4.00 -27.59 -8.24
C ASN A 40 3.69 -26.81 -9.54
N ASN A 41 2.80 -27.34 -10.39
CA ASN A 41 2.40 -26.67 -11.65
C ASN A 41 0.98 -26.08 -11.59
N GLY A 42 0.30 -26.16 -10.44
CA GLY A 42 -1.01 -25.54 -10.26
C GLY A 42 -0.93 -24.03 -10.45
N LYS A 43 -1.95 -23.42 -11.08
CA LYS A 43 -2.08 -21.95 -11.10
C LYS A 43 -2.07 -21.43 -9.67
N GLY A 44 -1.42 -20.29 -9.46
CA GLY A 44 -1.30 -19.63 -8.16
C GLY A 44 -0.09 -20.06 -7.33
N THR A 45 0.64 -21.11 -7.73
CA THR A 45 1.84 -21.56 -7.00
C THR A 45 3.06 -20.64 -7.19
N SER A 46 3.08 -19.82 -8.25
CA SER A 46 4.19 -18.93 -8.57
C SER A 46 3.74 -17.64 -9.25
N LYS A 47 4.55 -16.60 -9.17
CA LYS A 47 4.32 -15.31 -9.85
C LYS A 47 4.22 -15.46 -11.37
N SER A 48 4.94 -16.40 -11.98
CA SER A 48 4.90 -16.66 -13.42
C SER A 48 3.67 -17.46 -13.88
N ASN A 49 2.93 -18.07 -12.95
CA ASN A 49 1.72 -18.83 -13.23
C ASN A 49 0.60 -18.46 -12.24
N PRO A 50 0.14 -17.20 -12.22
CA PRO A 50 -0.87 -16.76 -11.26
C PRO A 50 -2.27 -17.28 -11.63
N LYS A 51 -3.17 -17.32 -10.64
CA LYS A 51 -4.61 -17.42 -10.90
C LYS A 51 -5.16 -16.06 -11.35
N ASP A 52 -6.14 -16.03 -12.24
CA ASP A 52 -6.81 -14.77 -12.58
C ASP A 52 -7.79 -14.43 -11.46
N ALA A 53 -7.72 -13.20 -10.92
CA ALA A 53 -8.64 -12.72 -9.90
C ALA A 53 -9.39 -11.50 -10.39
N THR A 54 -10.72 -11.63 -10.43
CA THR A 54 -11.61 -10.56 -10.91
C THR A 54 -12.25 -9.81 -9.75
N PHE A 55 -12.18 -8.50 -9.80
CA PHE A 55 -12.79 -7.61 -8.80
C PHE A 55 -13.72 -6.61 -9.50
N ASP A 56 -14.96 -6.53 -9.03
CA ASP A 56 -15.98 -5.61 -9.54
C ASP A 56 -15.82 -4.25 -8.86
N VAL A 57 -15.57 -3.21 -9.64
CA VAL A 57 -15.31 -1.84 -9.16
C VAL A 57 -16.59 -1.04 -8.84
N THR A 58 -17.77 -1.63 -9.05
CA THR A 58 -19.04 -0.92 -8.90
C THR A 58 -19.19 -0.35 -7.48
N GLY A 59 -19.32 0.98 -7.39
CA GLY A 59 -19.45 1.74 -6.15
C GLY A 59 -18.13 2.11 -5.44
N TRP A 60 -16.98 1.77 -6.00
CA TRP A 60 -15.66 2.21 -5.52
C TRP A 60 -14.74 2.56 -6.70
N GLU A 61 -15.32 3.12 -7.76
CA GLU A 61 -14.65 3.40 -9.03
C GLU A 61 -13.49 4.38 -8.86
N ASP A 62 -13.59 5.34 -7.94
CA ASP A 62 -12.54 6.33 -7.73
C ASP A 62 -11.31 5.70 -7.04
N ILE A 63 -11.51 4.87 -6.02
CA ILE A 63 -10.43 4.06 -5.42
C ILE A 63 -9.82 3.11 -6.45
N ALA A 64 -10.61 2.50 -7.33
CA ALA A 64 -10.07 1.62 -8.35
C ALA A 64 -9.11 2.37 -9.29
N GLU A 65 -9.43 3.61 -9.69
CA GLU A 65 -8.54 4.46 -10.47
C GLU A 65 -7.22 4.77 -9.74
N GLU A 66 -7.28 4.99 -8.41
CA GLU A 66 -6.09 5.15 -7.56
C GLU A 66 -5.21 3.89 -7.59
N ASP A 67 -5.79 2.70 -7.37
CA ASP A 67 -5.08 1.41 -7.41
C ASP A 67 -4.47 1.15 -8.80
N CYS A 68 -5.21 1.44 -9.87
CA CYS A 68 -4.73 1.32 -11.24
C CYS A 68 -3.58 2.26 -11.55
N TYR A 69 -3.61 3.47 -11.02
CA TYR A 69 -2.51 4.42 -11.15
C TYR A 69 -1.24 3.89 -10.48
N VAL A 70 -1.33 3.35 -9.26
CA VAL A 70 -0.16 2.75 -8.59
C VAL A 70 0.38 1.59 -9.41
N MET A 71 -0.46 0.64 -9.81
CA MET A 71 -0.06 -0.51 -10.63
C MET A 71 0.58 -0.08 -11.96
N LEU A 72 -0.08 0.79 -12.72
CA LEU A 72 0.36 1.22 -14.05
C LEU A 72 1.62 2.09 -13.97
N CYS A 73 1.54 3.19 -13.21
CA CYS A 73 2.50 4.27 -13.30
C CYS A 73 3.64 4.16 -12.29
N LEU A 74 3.44 3.51 -11.15
CA LEU A 74 4.46 3.37 -10.11
C LEU A 74 5.08 1.98 -10.03
N LYS A 75 4.35 0.95 -10.50
CA LYS A 75 4.80 -0.44 -10.51
C LYS A 75 4.95 -1.02 -11.92
N ASN A 76 5.08 -0.18 -12.95
CA ASN A 76 5.36 -0.56 -14.34
C ASN A 76 4.35 -1.59 -14.90
N GLY A 77 3.06 -1.35 -14.68
CA GLY A 77 1.99 -2.24 -15.14
C GLY A 77 1.88 -3.57 -14.39
N GLU A 78 2.56 -3.74 -13.24
CA GLU A 78 2.47 -4.95 -12.44
C GLU A 78 1.03 -5.18 -11.93
N ARG A 79 0.50 -6.37 -12.23
CA ARG A 79 -0.84 -6.80 -11.79
C ARG A 79 -0.82 -8.12 -11.03
N THR A 80 0.36 -8.72 -10.88
CA THR A 80 0.52 -10.04 -10.27
C THR A 80 1.04 -9.89 -8.85
N TRP A 81 0.19 -10.29 -7.90
CA TRP A 81 0.40 -10.12 -6.47
C TRP A 81 0.22 -11.46 -5.76
N GLN A 82 0.64 -11.54 -4.50
CA GLN A 82 0.47 -12.74 -3.70
C GLN A 82 -0.49 -12.45 -2.55
N ARG A 83 -1.53 -13.27 -2.39
CA ARG A 83 -2.45 -13.13 -1.26
C ARG A 83 -1.67 -13.43 0.01
N ASN A 84 -1.88 -12.63 1.06
CA ASN A 84 -1.15 -12.77 2.32
C ASN A 84 -1.28 -14.22 2.86
N PRO A 85 -0.17 -14.95 3.08
CA PRO A 85 -0.23 -16.36 3.49
C PRO A 85 -0.66 -16.53 4.95
N THR A 86 -0.59 -15.47 5.77
CA THR A 86 -0.82 -15.58 7.21
C THR A 86 -2.09 -14.84 7.61
N PRO A 87 -3.10 -15.55 8.15
CA PRO A 87 -4.28 -14.91 8.73
C PRO A 87 -3.89 -13.87 9.80
N GLY A 88 -4.49 -12.68 9.73
CA GLY A 88 -4.29 -11.62 10.72
C GLY A 88 -3.10 -10.68 10.48
N LEU A 89 -2.25 -10.94 9.48
CA LEU A 89 -1.19 -9.99 9.10
C LEU A 89 -1.72 -8.70 8.47
N ASN A 90 -2.97 -8.69 7.99
CA ASN A 90 -3.65 -7.49 7.50
C ASN A 90 -3.51 -6.30 8.47
N LYS A 91 -3.82 -6.50 9.76
CA LYS A 91 -3.70 -5.44 10.78
C LYS A 91 -2.27 -4.93 10.91
N VAL A 92 -1.28 -5.82 10.78
CA VAL A 92 0.14 -5.45 10.82
C VAL A 92 0.51 -4.65 9.57
N HIS A 93 0.00 -5.03 8.40
CA HIS A 93 0.20 -4.28 7.16
C HIS A 93 -0.43 -2.89 7.26
N TYR A 94 -1.68 -2.77 7.67
CA TYR A 94 -2.38 -1.49 7.90
C TYR A 94 -1.62 -0.54 8.84
N GLN A 95 -0.96 -1.08 9.88
CA GLN A 95 -0.09 -0.30 10.75
C GLN A 95 1.21 0.10 10.07
N LYS A 96 1.85 -0.84 9.37
CA LYS A 96 3.15 -0.65 8.73
C LYS A 96 3.11 0.22 7.47
N SER A 97 1.98 0.31 6.78
CA SER A 97 1.77 1.25 5.67
C SER A 97 1.68 2.69 6.16
N GLY A 98 1.31 2.89 7.43
CA GLY A 98 1.03 4.21 8.00
C GLY A 98 -0.43 4.62 7.86
N ALA A 99 -1.30 3.79 7.27
CA ALA A 99 -2.73 4.05 7.19
C ALA A 99 -3.39 4.14 8.58
N ALA A 100 -2.94 3.32 9.54
CA ALA A 100 -3.40 3.36 10.93
C ALA A 100 -3.17 4.70 11.65
N ALA A 101 -2.19 5.50 11.21
CA ALA A 101 -1.94 6.84 11.74
C ALA A 101 -2.94 7.89 11.20
N LYS A 102 -3.87 7.48 10.34
CA LYS A 102 -4.96 8.29 9.79
C LYS A 102 -4.45 9.59 9.16
N PRO A 103 -3.53 9.51 8.17
CA PRO A 103 -2.82 10.68 7.67
C PRO A 103 -3.73 11.72 7.01
N PHE A 104 -4.89 11.31 6.49
CA PHE A 104 -5.81 12.18 5.75
C PHE A 104 -6.94 12.75 6.59
N GLN A 105 -6.98 12.49 7.90
CA GLN A 105 -7.93 13.16 8.78
C GLN A 105 -7.58 14.64 8.92
N LYS A 106 -8.58 15.52 8.95
CA LYS A 106 -8.42 16.98 9.00
C LYS A 106 -7.41 17.46 10.05
N GLY A 107 -7.42 16.88 11.26
CA GLY A 107 -6.49 17.22 12.34
C GLY A 107 -5.06 16.69 12.15
N ASN A 108 -4.88 15.67 11.30
CA ASN A 108 -3.60 15.02 11.03
C ASN A 108 -2.94 15.56 9.76
N VAL A 109 -3.70 16.05 8.78
CA VAL A 109 -3.16 16.58 7.50
C VAL A 109 -2.00 17.56 7.70
N PRO A 110 -2.09 18.60 8.58
CA PRO A 110 -0.97 19.52 8.81
C PRO A 110 0.23 18.86 9.51
N LYS A 111 -0.01 17.87 10.38
CA LYS A 111 1.02 17.16 11.16
C LYS A 111 1.75 16.10 10.32
N ARG A 112 1.02 15.49 9.38
CA ARG A 112 1.49 14.39 8.55
C ARG A 112 1.90 14.84 7.15
N HIS A 113 1.75 16.13 6.84
CA HIS A 113 2.19 16.68 5.57
C HIS A 113 1.53 15.99 4.35
N THR A 114 0.23 15.77 4.45
CA THR A 114 -0.58 15.11 3.42
C THR A 114 -1.69 16.05 2.91
N GLY A 115 -2.70 15.53 2.21
CA GLY A 115 -3.87 16.30 1.80
C GLY A 115 -5.12 15.45 1.64
N GLN A 116 -6.28 16.10 1.55
CA GLN A 116 -7.55 15.51 1.15
C GLN A 116 -7.94 16.03 -0.23
N ILE A 117 -8.29 15.16 -1.17
CA ILE A 117 -8.80 15.56 -2.50
C ILE A 117 -10.07 16.39 -2.33
N ASN A 118 -10.97 15.91 -1.46
CA ASN A 118 -12.18 16.58 -1.08
C ASN A 118 -12.32 16.60 0.47
N PRO A 119 -12.20 17.77 1.10
CA PRO A 119 -12.30 17.92 2.56
C PRO A 119 -13.73 18.13 3.06
N GLN A 120 -14.74 18.13 2.17
CA GLN A 120 -16.14 18.37 2.55
C GLN A 120 -16.67 17.22 3.41
N PRO A 121 -17.09 17.48 4.67
CA PRO A 121 -17.51 16.43 5.59
C PRO A 121 -18.62 15.56 5.03
N GLY A 122 -18.50 14.24 5.20
CA GLY A 122 -19.48 13.27 4.74
C GLY A 122 -18.83 11.95 4.37
N GLU A 123 -19.49 10.83 4.68
CA GLU A 123 -18.92 9.49 4.45
C GLU A 123 -18.61 9.22 2.96
N ARG A 124 -19.41 9.79 2.06
CA ARG A 124 -19.33 9.63 0.60
C ARG A 124 -18.53 10.71 -0.11
N THR A 125 -18.13 11.76 0.59
CA THR A 125 -17.53 12.96 -0.02
C THR A 125 -16.19 13.33 0.59
N GLU A 126 -16.02 13.07 1.88
CA GLU A 126 -14.80 13.42 2.60
C GLU A 126 -13.73 12.34 2.37
N THR A 127 -12.63 12.76 1.75
CA THR A 127 -11.45 11.91 1.50
C THR A 127 -10.53 11.88 2.71
N ASN A 128 -11.03 11.32 3.82
CA ASN A 128 -10.30 11.26 5.11
C ASN A 128 -9.88 9.85 5.54
N SER A 129 -10.08 8.86 4.69
CA SER A 129 -9.53 7.52 4.83
C SER A 129 -8.26 7.39 4.01
N ALA A 130 -7.41 6.44 4.37
CA ALA A 130 -6.25 6.07 3.56
C ALA A 130 -6.58 4.82 2.76
N GLU A 131 -6.60 4.92 1.43
CA GLU A 131 -6.39 3.78 0.53
C GLU A 131 -4.93 3.35 0.62
N GLU A 132 -4.66 2.05 0.52
CA GLU A 132 -3.29 1.52 0.55
C GLU A 132 -3.07 0.50 -0.56
N PHE A 133 -2.06 0.76 -1.40
CA PHE A 133 -1.66 -0.19 -2.44
C PHE A 133 -0.15 -0.46 -2.41
N PRO A 134 0.31 -1.73 -2.35
CA PRO A 134 -0.48 -2.96 -2.36
C PRO A 134 -1.35 -3.13 -1.11
N TRP A 135 -2.54 -3.72 -1.28
CA TRP A 135 -3.54 -3.88 -0.21
C TRP A 135 -2.97 -4.62 1.02
N GLU A 136 -3.53 -4.37 2.22
CA GLU A 136 -3.17 -5.11 3.44
C GLU A 136 -3.31 -6.64 3.32
N SER A 137 -4.22 -7.08 2.44
CA SER A 137 -4.48 -8.49 2.14
C SER A 137 -3.46 -9.14 1.20
N MET A 138 -2.46 -8.39 0.72
CA MET A 138 -1.35 -8.87 -0.10
C MET A 138 -0.08 -9.04 0.72
N SER A 139 0.78 -9.96 0.31
CA SER A 139 2.09 -10.20 0.92
C SER A 139 3.05 -9.02 0.73
N GLN A 140 2.84 -8.25 -0.32
CA GLN A 140 3.61 -7.04 -0.66
C GLN A 140 3.06 -5.77 0.02
N GLY A 141 1.93 -5.87 0.74
CA GLY A 141 1.36 -4.74 1.46
C GLY A 141 2.15 -4.35 2.71
N GLY A 142 1.65 -3.33 3.40
CA GLY A 142 2.28 -2.83 4.62
C GLY A 142 3.39 -1.82 4.34
N SER A 143 4.62 -2.08 4.80
CA SER A 143 5.70 -1.10 4.67
C SER A 143 5.94 -0.71 3.21
N ASN A 144 6.02 0.59 2.95
CA ASN A 144 6.16 1.19 1.62
C ASN A 144 4.94 1.00 0.70
N ALA A 145 3.77 0.62 1.23
CA ALA A 145 2.54 0.78 0.48
C ALA A 145 2.32 2.27 0.16
N ASP A 146 1.90 2.52 -1.07
CA ASP A 146 1.48 3.81 -1.54
C ASP A 146 0.10 4.11 -0.92
N LEU A 147 -0.06 5.30 -0.36
CA LEU A 147 -1.24 5.78 0.34
C LEU A 147 -1.90 6.89 -0.46
N LEU A 148 -3.20 6.77 -0.65
CA LEU A 148 -4.03 7.78 -1.34
C LEU A 148 -5.25 8.16 -0.47
N PRO A 149 -5.78 9.38 -0.60
CA PRO A 149 -6.87 9.87 0.24
C PRO A 149 -8.22 9.44 -0.35
N ALA A 150 -8.89 8.55 0.34
CA ALA A 150 -10.14 7.94 -0.12
C ALA A 150 -11.33 8.29 0.78
N THR A 151 -12.54 8.09 0.26
CA THR A 151 -13.75 8.16 1.08
C THR A 151 -13.93 6.87 1.88
N ARG A 152 -14.50 6.98 3.08
CA ARG A 152 -14.83 5.79 3.89
C ARG A 152 -15.88 4.90 3.22
N HIS A 153 -16.80 5.51 2.47
CA HIS A 153 -17.85 4.79 1.78
C HIS A 153 -17.28 3.82 0.74
N GLU A 154 -16.43 4.32 -0.16
CA GLU A 154 -15.80 3.49 -1.17
C GLU A 154 -14.87 2.46 -0.56
N GLN A 155 -14.09 2.82 0.47
CA GLN A 155 -13.22 1.87 1.17
C GLN A 155 -13.98 0.65 1.73
N LYS A 156 -15.18 0.88 2.28
CA LYS A 156 -16.06 -0.21 2.75
C LYS A 156 -16.54 -1.10 1.60
N LEU A 157 -16.84 -0.52 0.44
CA LEU A 157 -17.31 -1.24 -0.74
C LEU A 157 -16.15 -2.02 -1.39
N GLN A 158 -14.97 -1.42 -1.53
CA GLN A 158 -13.74 -2.05 -1.98
C GLN A 158 -13.40 -3.26 -1.11
N GLY A 159 -13.36 -3.12 0.22
CA GLY A 159 -13.07 -4.24 1.12
C GLY A 159 -14.04 -5.42 0.97
N ALA A 160 -15.33 -5.15 0.73
CA ALA A 160 -16.31 -6.18 0.44
C ALA A 160 -16.08 -6.83 -0.95
N ALA A 161 -15.77 -6.03 -1.96
CA ALA A 161 -15.49 -6.47 -3.32
C ALA A 161 -14.21 -7.32 -3.40
N ILE A 162 -13.13 -6.93 -2.73
CA ILE A 162 -11.87 -7.69 -2.63
C ILE A 162 -12.12 -9.07 -2.02
N ARG A 163 -12.82 -9.12 -0.89
CA ARG A 163 -13.17 -10.41 -0.24
C ARG A 163 -13.97 -11.30 -1.19
N LYS A 164 -14.99 -10.75 -1.85
CA LYS A 164 -15.82 -11.48 -2.81
C LYS A 164 -15.01 -11.94 -4.03
N GLY A 165 -14.11 -11.10 -4.54
CA GLY A 165 -13.24 -11.39 -5.68
C GLY A 165 -12.31 -12.57 -5.41
N PHE A 166 -11.65 -12.61 -4.24
CA PHE A 166 -10.86 -13.77 -3.82
C PHE A 166 -11.69 -15.04 -3.72
N GLN A 167 -12.90 -14.97 -3.14
CA GLN A 167 -13.79 -16.13 -3.02
C GLN A 167 -14.28 -16.64 -4.38
N THR A 168 -14.65 -15.73 -5.28
CA THR A 168 -15.22 -16.08 -6.60
C THR A 168 -14.14 -16.63 -7.53
N SER A 169 -12.91 -16.15 -7.36
CA SER A 169 -11.75 -16.56 -8.17
C SER A 169 -10.97 -17.72 -7.55
N ASP A 170 -11.47 -18.31 -6.45
CA ASP A 170 -10.85 -19.44 -5.73
C ASP A 170 -9.36 -19.19 -5.41
N ILE A 171 -9.06 -18.00 -4.88
CA ILE A 171 -7.70 -17.61 -4.48
C ILE A 171 -7.52 -17.92 -3.00
N ASP A 172 -6.66 -18.86 -2.65
CA ASP A 172 -6.30 -19.18 -1.28
C ASP A 172 -5.19 -18.26 -0.74
N LEU A 173 -4.99 -18.30 0.58
CA LEU A 173 -3.88 -17.59 1.22
C LEU A 173 -2.54 -18.10 0.68
N GLY A 174 -1.61 -17.19 0.39
CA GLY A 174 -0.29 -17.51 -0.15
C GLY A 174 -0.25 -17.74 -1.66
N GLU A 175 -1.39 -17.79 -2.34
CA GLU A 175 -1.41 -17.96 -3.79
C GLU A 175 -1.13 -16.65 -4.52
N TRP A 176 -0.47 -16.78 -5.67
CA TRP A 176 -0.26 -15.71 -6.63
C TRP A 176 -1.50 -15.51 -7.50
N PHE A 177 -1.89 -14.26 -7.69
CA PHE A 177 -3.04 -13.90 -8.49
C PHE A 177 -2.75 -12.67 -9.35
N LYS A 178 -3.42 -12.58 -10.50
CA LYS A 178 -3.38 -11.45 -11.41
C LYS A 178 -4.66 -10.66 -11.27
N ILE A 179 -4.55 -9.39 -10.89
CA ILE A 179 -5.69 -8.48 -10.76
C ILE A 179 -6.29 -8.18 -12.13
N THR A 180 -7.60 -8.34 -12.21
CA THR A 180 -8.45 -7.88 -13.31
C THR A 180 -9.63 -7.12 -12.72
N PHE A 181 -9.80 -5.86 -13.12
CA PHE A 181 -10.97 -5.08 -12.73
C PHE A 181 -12.07 -5.16 -13.79
N THR A 182 -13.31 -5.17 -13.32
CA THR A 182 -14.53 -5.16 -14.14
C THR A 182 -15.50 -4.13 -13.61
N GLY A 183 -16.43 -3.67 -14.45
CA GLY A 183 -17.38 -2.61 -14.10
C GLY A 183 -17.13 -1.35 -14.91
N ASN A 184 -17.52 -0.19 -14.37
CA ASN A 184 -17.26 1.09 -15.01
C ASN A 184 -15.82 1.57 -14.72
N LEU A 185 -14.87 1.12 -15.53
CA LEU A 185 -13.46 1.47 -15.38
C LEU A 185 -13.22 2.92 -15.83
N GLY A 186 -12.51 3.70 -15.02
CA GLY A 186 -12.02 5.00 -15.44
C GLY A 186 -10.83 4.92 -16.42
N PRO A 187 -10.30 6.06 -16.86
CA PRO A 187 -9.31 6.12 -17.92
C PRO A 187 -7.98 5.43 -17.57
N ILE A 188 -7.52 5.48 -16.31
CA ILE A 188 -6.25 4.87 -15.91
C ILE A 188 -6.39 3.36 -15.80
N CYS A 189 -7.49 2.86 -15.23
CA CYS A 189 -7.78 1.43 -15.23
C CYS A 189 -7.95 0.87 -16.64
N GLN A 190 -8.64 1.61 -17.52
CA GLN A 190 -8.71 1.23 -18.93
C GLN A 190 -7.31 1.15 -19.56
N ALA A 191 -6.43 2.12 -19.30
CA ALA A 191 -5.06 2.11 -19.79
C ALA A 191 -4.24 0.93 -19.26
N LEU A 192 -4.37 0.60 -17.96
CA LEU A 192 -3.72 -0.55 -17.33
C LEU A 192 -4.14 -1.90 -17.96
N HIS A 193 -5.41 -2.01 -18.34
CA HIS A 193 -5.98 -3.25 -18.87
C HIS A 193 -5.87 -3.41 -20.40
N ARG A 194 -5.20 -2.48 -21.10
CA ARG A 194 -4.81 -2.68 -22.51
C ARG A 194 -3.68 -3.71 -22.64
N ASP A 195 -3.49 -4.19 -23.86
CA ASP A 195 -2.41 -5.11 -24.22
C ASP A 195 -1.62 -4.55 -25.43
N PRO A 196 -0.42 -3.97 -25.22
CA PRO A 196 0.22 -3.71 -23.92
C PRO A 196 -0.48 -2.57 -23.14
N PRO A 197 -0.22 -2.44 -21.82
CA PRO A 197 -0.70 -1.28 -21.04
C PRO A 197 -0.25 0.05 -21.64
N ASP A 198 -1.13 1.07 -21.58
CA ASP A 198 -0.83 2.41 -22.11
C ASP A 198 -0.23 3.32 -21.03
N GLU A 199 1.10 3.28 -20.90
CA GLU A 199 1.84 4.10 -19.93
C GLU A 199 1.89 5.60 -20.29
N SER A 200 1.41 6.01 -21.47
CA SER A 200 1.49 7.42 -21.89
C SER A 200 0.68 8.34 -20.97
N ILE A 201 -0.38 7.82 -20.35
CA ILE A 201 -1.22 8.53 -19.38
C ILE A 201 -0.47 8.91 -18.09
N CYS A 202 0.59 8.18 -17.74
CA CYS A 202 1.37 8.39 -16.51
C CYS A 202 2.16 9.71 -16.49
N LYS A 203 2.38 10.33 -17.65
CA LYS A 203 3.07 11.63 -17.75
C LYS A 203 2.25 12.76 -17.10
N LYS A 204 0.93 12.69 -17.21
CA LYS A 204 -0.01 13.68 -16.67
C LYS A 204 -1.34 13.00 -16.34
N PRO A 205 -1.42 12.23 -15.24
CA PRO A 205 -2.60 11.45 -14.88
C PRO A 205 -3.70 12.36 -14.31
N GLU A 206 -4.28 13.20 -15.18
CA GLU A 206 -5.41 14.05 -14.86
C GLU A 206 -6.72 13.26 -14.91
N VAL A 207 -7.40 13.16 -13.77
CA VAL A 207 -8.65 12.41 -13.61
C VAL A 207 -9.64 13.17 -12.74
N SER A 208 -10.92 12.81 -12.83
CA SER A 208 -11.95 13.31 -11.92
C SER A 208 -12.22 12.24 -10.87
N LEU A 209 -11.77 12.47 -9.63
CA LEU A 209 -11.98 11.57 -8.50
C LEU A 209 -12.66 12.33 -7.37
N PHE A 210 -13.61 11.69 -6.68
CA PHE A 210 -14.32 12.21 -5.52
C PHE A 210 -14.95 13.59 -5.78
N GLY A 211 -15.43 13.81 -7.01
CA GLY A 211 -16.02 15.06 -7.48
C GLY A 211 -15.03 16.20 -7.76
N LYS A 212 -13.73 15.91 -7.86
CA LYS A 212 -12.66 16.89 -8.13
C LYS A 212 -11.79 16.45 -9.29
N LYS A 213 -11.46 17.39 -10.18
CA LYS A 213 -10.43 17.18 -11.20
C LYS A 213 -9.06 17.38 -10.56
N ILE A 214 -8.21 16.36 -10.58
CA ILE A 214 -6.88 16.35 -9.95
C ILE A 214 -5.82 15.76 -10.88
N ASN A 215 -4.55 15.92 -10.52
CA ASN A 215 -3.43 15.17 -11.07
C ASN A 215 -2.93 14.19 -10.01
N LEU A 216 -3.09 12.88 -10.23
CA LEU A 216 -2.80 11.85 -9.21
C LEU A 216 -1.33 11.84 -8.73
N ASN A 217 -0.39 12.35 -9.54
CA ASN A 217 1.01 12.48 -9.12
C ASN A 217 1.18 13.33 -7.85
N ASP A 218 0.22 14.23 -7.56
CA ASP A 218 0.26 15.12 -6.40
C ASP A 218 -0.43 14.52 -5.16
N TRP A 219 -1.06 13.35 -5.27
CA TRP A 219 -1.96 12.76 -4.26
C TRP A 219 -1.58 11.34 -3.83
N VAL A 220 -0.33 10.94 -4.03
CA VAL A 220 0.20 9.64 -3.62
C VAL A 220 1.37 9.82 -2.67
N TRP A 221 1.31 9.12 -1.53
CA TRP A 221 2.33 9.20 -0.49
C TRP A 221 2.85 7.83 -0.08
N TYR A 222 4.03 7.76 0.51
CA TYR A 222 4.47 6.59 1.29
C TYR A 222 4.95 7.07 2.67
N MET A 223 4.82 6.19 3.67
CA MET A 223 5.30 6.49 5.02
C MET A 223 6.74 5.99 5.20
N ALA A 224 7.57 6.83 5.82
CA ALA A 224 8.88 6.47 6.32
C ALA A 224 9.03 6.88 7.80
N LYS A 225 9.87 6.14 8.53
CA LYS A 225 10.27 6.50 9.89
C LYS A 225 11.56 7.33 9.84
N VAL A 226 11.53 8.55 10.36
CA VAL A 226 12.67 9.47 10.41
C VAL A 226 12.80 9.98 11.84
N GLY A 227 13.94 9.73 12.49
CA GLY A 227 14.18 10.17 13.87
C GLY A 227 13.19 9.60 14.90
N GLY A 228 12.55 8.46 14.62
CA GLY A 228 11.50 7.88 15.47
C GLY A 228 10.07 8.38 15.16
N SER A 229 9.95 9.44 14.37
CA SER A 229 8.67 10.02 13.94
C SER A 229 8.21 9.47 12.59
N LEU A 230 6.90 9.47 12.36
CA LEU A 230 6.29 9.11 11.08
C LEU A 230 6.28 10.33 10.16
N ALA A 231 6.93 10.22 9.00
CA ALA A 231 6.90 11.21 7.93
C ALA A 231 6.29 10.61 6.66
N TYR A 232 5.56 11.42 5.90
CA TYR A 232 4.91 11.00 4.66
C TYR A 232 5.51 11.79 3.50
N TYR A 233 6.00 11.05 2.50
CA TYR A 233 6.70 11.57 1.34
C TYR A 233 5.86 11.34 0.10
N HIS A 234 5.88 12.28 -0.84
CA HIS A 234 5.22 12.05 -2.13
C HIS A 234 5.92 10.89 -2.87
N ALA A 235 5.13 9.95 -3.39
CA ALA A 235 5.66 8.82 -4.17
C ALA A 235 5.94 9.18 -5.65
N ALA A 236 5.37 10.29 -6.13
CA ALA A 236 5.38 10.65 -7.54
C ALA A 236 5.43 12.17 -7.81
N GLY A 237 5.47 12.51 -9.09
CA GLY A 237 5.44 13.89 -9.57
C GLY A 237 6.70 14.70 -9.27
N SER A 238 6.59 16.03 -9.39
CA SER A 238 7.70 16.97 -9.13
C SER A 238 8.06 17.09 -7.63
N SER A 239 7.19 16.59 -6.78
CA SER A 239 7.36 16.54 -5.33
C SER A 239 7.89 15.20 -4.83
N LYS A 240 8.17 14.23 -5.72
CA LYS A 240 8.65 12.90 -5.34
C LYS A 240 9.81 12.98 -4.33
N ASP A 241 9.75 12.14 -3.30
CA ASP A 241 10.71 12.04 -2.20
C ASP A 241 10.85 13.32 -1.36
N LYS A 242 9.89 14.24 -1.47
CA LYS A 242 9.75 15.39 -0.57
C LYS A 242 8.60 15.13 0.39
N ILE A 243 8.79 15.57 1.64
CA ILE A 243 7.70 15.70 2.60
C ILE A 243 6.65 16.62 1.99
N GLY A 244 5.38 16.26 2.09
CA GLY A 244 4.33 17.11 1.54
C GLY A 244 4.44 18.52 2.09
N LYS A 245 4.33 19.52 1.21
CA LYS A 245 4.36 20.90 1.66
C LYS A 245 3.24 21.05 2.67
N ARG A 246 3.55 21.60 3.86
CA ARG A 246 2.53 22.04 4.80
C ARG A 246 1.59 22.90 3.98
N MET A 247 0.36 22.44 3.71
CA MET A 247 -0.61 23.29 3.05
C MET A 247 -0.79 24.46 4.00
N THR A 248 -0.17 25.60 3.69
CA THR A 248 -0.46 26.88 4.33
C THR A 248 -1.96 26.99 4.24
N LEU A 249 -2.60 27.02 5.42
CA LEU A 249 -4.05 27.06 5.60
C LEU A 249 -4.67 27.76 4.40
N ILE A 250 -5.46 27.02 3.61
CA ILE A 250 -6.38 27.63 2.64
C ILE A 250 -7.08 28.71 3.45
N GLU A 251 -6.85 29.98 3.09
CA GLU A 251 -7.47 31.12 3.74
C GLU A 251 -8.95 30.80 3.83
N VAL A 252 -9.40 30.49 5.05
CA VAL A 252 -10.81 30.30 5.31
C VAL A 252 -11.40 31.66 4.94
N PRO A 253 -12.35 31.74 3.98
CA PRO A 253 -12.96 33.01 3.65
C PRO A 253 -13.43 33.60 4.97
N ASN A 254 -12.90 34.77 5.31
CA ASN A 254 -13.32 35.51 6.47
C ASN A 254 -14.81 35.80 6.24
N TYR A 255 -15.67 34.96 6.82
CA TYR A 255 -17.09 35.27 6.91
C TYR A 255 -17.14 36.46 7.86
N ASN A 256 -17.10 37.65 7.27
CA ASN A 256 -17.50 38.87 7.92
C ASN A 256 -18.94 38.64 8.36
N ASN A 257 -19.10 38.26 9.63
CA ASN A 257 -20.36 38.33 10.34
C ASN A 257 -20.69 39.81 10.52
N ASP A 258 -21.18 40.43 9.46
CA ASP A 258 -22.00 41.62 9.60
C ASP A 258 -23.30 41.20 10.29
N GLY A 259 -23.31 41.49 11.59
CA GLY A 259 -24.49 41.84 12.37
C GLY A 259 -25.72 40.97 12.22
N ASP A 260 -25.88 40.04 13.15
CA ASP A 260 -27.23 39.84 13.70
C ASP A 260 -27.19 39.84 15.23
N ARG A 261 -27.76 40.91 15.78
CA ARG A 261 -28.09 41.07 17.19
C ARG A 261 -29.22 40.10 17.50
N PHE A 262 -28.97 39.07 18.29
CA PHE A 262 -30.04 38.34 18.98
C PHE A 262 -29.79 38.25 20.48
N MET A 263 -30.54 39.10 21.17
CA MET A 263 -31.09 39.02 22.53
C MET A 263 -30.37 38.15 23.56
N GLU A 264 -29.69 38.87 24.45
CA GLU A 264 -29.58 38.62 25.88
C GLU A 264 -30.92 38.16 26.48
N ASN A 265 -30.94 36.96 27.07
CA ASN A 265 -31.70 36.59 28.28
C ASN A 265 -31.59 35.08 28.51
N ARG A 266 -31.00 34.70 29.66
CA ARG A 266 -31.62 33.84 30.69
C ARG A 266 -30.52 33.14 31.50
N ALA A 267 -30.30 33.67 32.70
CA ALA A 267 -29.71 32.94 33.80
C ALA A 267 -30.64 31.79 34.20
N ASP A 268 -30.07 30.62 34.51
CA ASP A 268 -30.34 29.87 35.73
C ASP A 268 -29.33 28.71 35.84
N GLY A 269 -28.78 28.54 37.04
CA GLY A 269 -27.60 27.75 37.32
C GLY A 269 -27.86 26.25 37.51
N PHE A 270 -26.78 25.48 37.48
CA PHE A 270 -26.70 24.17 38.11
C PHE A 270 -25.25 23.90 38.59
N THR A 271 -25.16 23.31 39.76
CA THR A 271 -24.00 23.14 40.64
C THR A 271 -23.22 21.85 40.41
N ASN A 272 -21.90 21.94 40.61
CA ASN A 272 -20.93 21.00 41.23
C ASN A 272 -21.08 19.46 41.15
N GLY A 273 -19.91 18.83 40.92
CA GLY A 273 -19.55 17.43 41.23
C GLY A 273 -19.45 16.57 39.96
N ASP A 274 -18.41 15.81 39.64
CA ASP A 274 -17.27 15.28 40.39
C ASP A 274 -16.13 14.93 39.40
N ASN A 275 -14.88 15.20 39.79
CA ASN A 275 -13.69 14.71 39.07
C ASN A 275 -13.22 13.38 39.67
N PRO A 276 -13.04 12.30 38.88
CA PRO A 276 -12.28 11.15 39.32
C PRO A 276 -10.75 11.33 39.11
N PRO A 277 -9.92 10.61 39.90
CA PRO A 277 -8.54 10.97 40.16
C PRO A 277 -7.54 10.68 39.04
N ILE A 278 -6.56 11.57 38.94
CA ILE A 278 -5.31 11.43 38.20
C ILE A 278 -4.45 10.39 38.93
N VAL A 279 -4.12 9.29 38.25
CA VAL A 279 -3.10 8.33 38.70
C VAL A 279 -1.79 8.70 38.02
N ASP A 280 -0.85 9.14 38.85
CA ASP A 280 0.55 9.39 38.52
C ASP A 280 1.33 8.07 38.63
N LEU A 281 2.04 7.69 37.57
CA LEU A 281 2.99 6.58 37.57
C LEU A 281 4.26 7.03 36.86
N HIS A 282 5.13 7.68 37.63
CA HIS A 282 6.58 7.62 37.45
C HIS A 282 7.05 6.17 37.46
N GLN A 283 7.72 5.72 36.39
CA GLN A 283 8.78 4.73 36.50
C GLN A 283 9.73 4.77 35.30
N ASP A 284 10.98 5.14 35.61
CA ASP A 284 12.16 5.06 34.77
C ASP A 284 12.42 3.60 34.36
N PHE A 285 12.67 3.35 33.06
CA PHE A 285 13.44 2.17 32.67
C PHE A 285 14.43 2.49 31.54
N LYS A 286 15.69 2.20 31.86
CA LYS A 286 16.88 2.26 31.03
C LYS A 286 16.80 1.31 29.83
N LEU A 287 17.31 1.82 28.70
CA LEU A 287 17.60 1.09 27.48
C LEU A 287 18.98 0.41 27.60
N ASP A 288 19.05 -0.92 27.46
CA ASP A 288 20.27 -1.64 27.13
C ASP A 288 19.97 -2.60 25.95
N GLY A 289 20.83 -2.55 24.95
CA GLY A 289 20.59 -3.08 23.61
C GLY A 289 20.74 -4.58 23.42
N LEU A 290 20.51 -5.01 22.17
CA LEU A 290 21.17 -6.09 21.39
C LEU A 290 20.32 -6.33 20.13
N VAL A 291 20.84 -5.96 18.95
CA VAL A 291 21.64 -6.81 18.03
C VAL A 291 20.81 -7.85 17.29
N ALA A 292 20.90 -7.73 15.97
CA ALA A 292 20.34 -8.58 14.95
C ALA A 292 20.72 -10.06 15.12
N ARG A 293 19.74 -10.94 14.91
CA ARG A 293 19.98 -12.26 14.29
C ARG A 293 18.68 -12.78 13.68
N ALA A 294 18.65 -12.82 12.35
CA ALA A 294 17.60 -13.48 11.59
C ALA A 294 18.14 -14.83 11.12
N GLU A 295 17.82 -15.91 11.83
CA GLU A 295 17.92 -17.28 11.31
C GLU A 295 16.74 -18.11 11.85
N HIS A 296 16.09 -18.82 10.93
CA HIS A 296 15.21 -19.98 11.08
C HIS A 296 14.18 -20.04 12.23
N TYR A 297 12.90 -19.99 11.86
CA TYR A 297 11.81 -20.56 12.69
C TYR A 297 10.99 -21.58 11.89
N THR A 298 11.14 -22.84 12.30
CA THR A 298 10.19 -23.93 12.05
C THR A 298 9.39 -24.18 13.33
N ASN A 299 8.06 -24.29 13.19
CA ASN A 299 7.07 -24.86 14.12
C ASN A 299 6.98 -24.30 15.56
N GLY A 300 5.83 -23.67 15.85
CA GLY A 300 5.14 -23.89 17.13
C GLY A 300 4.80 -22.64 17.97
N LYS A 301 3.49 -22.40 18.11
CA LYS A 301 2.76 -21.48 19.03
C LYS A 301 2.83 -19.97 18.73
N PRO A 302 1.67 -19.28 18.66
CA PRO A 302 1.63 -17.83 18.59
C PRO A 302 2.09 -17.23 19.94
N ALA A 303 3.16 -16.44 19.89
CA ALA A 303 3.52 -15.55 20.99
C ALA A 303 2.38 -14.56 21.23
N SER A 304 2.01 -14.36 22.50
CA SER A 304 1.05 -13.34 22.91
C SER A 304 1.52 -11.97 22.41
N LEU A 305 0.66 -11.30 21.65
CA LEU A 305 0.86 -9.95 21.14
C LEU A 305 1.10 -9.01 22.33
N GLN A 306 2.35 -8.67 22.63
CA GLN A 306 2.64 -7.57 23.53
C GLN A 306 2.12 -6.28 22.89
N VAL A 307 1.43 -5.51 23.73
CA VAL A 307 0.88 -4.19 23.45
C VAL A 307 2.00 -3.30 22.94
N PHE A 308 1.97 -2.95 21.65
CA PHE A 308 2.83 -1.92 21.08
C PHE A 308 2.26 -0.54 21.41
N ASP A 309 3.17 0.34 21.82
CA ASP A 309 2.98 1.60 22.54
C ASP A 309 1.97 2.60 21.96
N ARG A 310 1.26 3.25 22.88
CA ARG A 310 0.43 4.45 22.67
C ARG A 310 1.25 5.75 22.58
N ASP A 311 2.57 5.70 22.73
CA ASP A 311 3.38 6.90 22.95
C ASP A 311 3.93 7.54 21.66
N LEU A 312 3.66 6.98 20.49
CA LEU A 312 4.08 7.54 19.19
C LEU A 312 3.15 8.63 18.63
N GLU A 313 2.07 8.98 19.32
CA GLU A 313 1.11 9.98 18.82
C GLU A 313 1.58 11.45 18.99
N ASN A 314 2.64 11.72 19.77
CA ASN A 314 2.96 13.09 20.21
C ASN A 314 4.41 13.57 19.97
N MET A 315 5.26 12.85 19.23
CA MET A 315 6.56 13.41 18.82
C MET A 315 6.37 14.31 17.60
N GLU A 316 6.39 15.63 17.81
CA GLU A 316 6.53 16.61 16.74
C GLU A 316 7.96 16.57 16.21
N LEU A 317 8.12 16.54 14.87
CA LEU A 317 9.41 16.73 14.22
C LEU A 317 9.93 18.12 14.56
N THR A 318 11.16 18.22 15.04
CA THR A 318 11.79 19.50 15.33
C THR A 318 12.20 20.19 14.02
N GLU A 319 12.34 21.52 14.03
CA GLU A 319 12.91 22.24 12.88
C GLU A 319 14.32 21.72 12.53
N GLU A 320 15.08 21.22 13.52
CA GLU A 320 16.40 20.58 13.31
C GLU A 320 16.31 19.24 12.57
N ASP A 321 15.27 18.42 12.83
CA ASP A 321 15.02 17.18 12.07
C ASP A 321 14.70 17.47 10.59
N LEU A 322 14.14 18.65 10.30
CA LEU A 322 13.84 19.12 8.95
C LEU A 322 15.07 19.70 8.24
N GLU A 323 16.10 20.15 8.96
CA GLU A 323 17.35 20.68 8.39
C GLU A 323 18.30 19.59 7.89
N ILE A 324 18.25 18.38 8.45
CA ILE A 324 18.98 17.19 7.95
C ILE A 324 18.45 16.75 6.56
N ILE A 325 17.32 17.32 6.11
CA ILE A 325 16.61 16.97 4.86
C ILE A 325 16.74 18.10 3.80
N LYS A 326 17.77 18.95 3.88
CA LYS A 326 18.15 19.85 2.77
C LYS A 326 19.33 19.25 1.99
N PRO A 327 19.30 19.31 0.64
CA PRO A 327 20.34 18.69 -0.21
C PRO A 327 21.73 19.29 0.00
#